data_AF-A0A419I2M0-F1
#
_entry.id   AF-A0A419I2M0-F1
#
_cell.length_a   1.000
_cell.length_b   1.000
_cell.length_c   1.000
_cell.angle_alpha   90.00
_cell.angle_beta   90.00
_cell.angle_gamma   90.00
#
_symmetry.space_group_name_H-M   'P 1'
#
loop_
_entity.id
_entity.type
_entity.pdbx_description
1 polymer ?
#
loop_
_entity_poly.entity_id
_entity_poly.type
_entity_poly.pdbx_seq_one_letter_code
_entity_poly.pdbx_strand_id
1 'polypeptide(L)'
;MHVKLVCAIGSATSGTAKSSATPGPTCNYRLPDGTARPGCNLSADRQPCRTIVSNIVTRDGSCTSRMRHGMLMDRHAVCRRSARRGVSVGRSARDTAYEHLQRGIADGEYPAGSWLREEDIAVAAGVSRTPVREAIQRLSAQGLVRIERHRGAVVIGWTASDLDNIYDLRLVLECFGIRQTTERKALLDEDALLAICDECDTLLATEGPQAGQLGQLCIDFHLTLYRGNRQLVAMLPATLDPPFVREAFHHHTRADLSRAFAQHREILEAIRLGDADWAEGIMRAHLRAGRHSLTRMEWTRPEDGQSASAATPDEPGSDRATA
;
A
#
# COMPACT_ATOMS: atom_id res chain seq x y z
N MET A 1 -30.67 31.70 -34.15
CA MET A 1 -31.95 32.32 -34.56
C MET A 1 -33.03 31.87 -33.58
N HIS A 2 -33.62 32.84 -32.85
CA HIS A 2 -35.04 32.99 -32.49
C HIS A 2 -35.97 31.76 -32.74
N VAL A 3 -36.93 31.35 -31.88
CA VAL A 3 -37.81 32.18 -31.02
C VAL A 3 -38.87 31.32 -30.24
N LYS A 4 -39.26 31.85 -29.07
CA LYS A 4 -40.57 31.83 -28.34
C LYS A 4 -41.18 30.56 -27.70
N LEU A 5 -41.18 30.63 -26.36
CA LEU A 5 -42.32 30.71 -25.43
C LEU A 5 -43.76 30.68 -26.00
N VAL A 6 -44.62 29.86 -25.38
CA VAL A 6 -46.07 30.12 -25.20
C VAL A 6 -46.48 29.76 -23.77
N CYS A 7 -47.36 30.58 -23.21
CA CYS A 7 -47.88 30.64 -21.85
C CYS A 7 -49.39 30.28 -21.84
N ALA A 8 -49.92 29.70 -20.77
CA ALA A 8 -51.35 29.67 -20.39
C ALA A 8 -51.45 29.27 -18.90
N ILE A 9 -51.59 30.19 -17.94
CA ILE A 9 -52.80 30.80 -17.35
C ILE A 9 -53.80 29.80 -16.74
N GLY A 10 -54.04 29.97 -15.43
CA GLY A 10 -55.18 29.42 -14.68
C GLY A 10 -55.15 29.84 -13.22
N SER A 11 -55.94 30.84 -12.85
CA SER A 11 -56.01 31.48 -11.52
C SER A 11 -57.33 31.24 -10.78
N ALA A 12 -57.23 31.30 -9.44
CA ALA A 12 -58.27 31.56 -8.41
C ALA A 12 -59.17 30.36 -8.03
N THR A 13 -59.64 30.14 -6.79
CA THR A 13 -60.01 31.01 -5.65
C THR A 13 -59.92 30.28 -4.29
N SER A 14 -59.94 31.10 -3.23
CA SER A 14 -59.91 30.86 -1.77
C SER A 14 -60.94 29.92 -1.15
N GLY A 15 -60.56 29.27 -0.04
CA GLY A 15 -61.46 28.66 0.95
C GLY A 15 -60.75 28.39 2.29
N THR A 16 -61.19 29.05 3.36
CA THR A 16 -60.65 28.97 4.73
C THR A 16 -61.09 27.69 5.45
N ALA A 17 -60.16 26.97 6.08
CA ALA A 17 -60.46 26.03 7.17
C ALA A 17 -59.37 26.13 8.25
N LYS A 18 -59.79 26.53 9.45
CA LYS A 18 -59.00 26.49 10.68
C LYS A 18 -58.73 25.02 11.05
N SER A 19 -57.47 24.65 11.15
CA SER A 19 -57.02 23.43 11.82
C SER A 19 -55.84 23.79 12.71
N SER A 20 -56.07 23.70 14.02
CA SER A 20 -55.08 23.84 15.07
C SER A 20 -54.10 22.65 15.02
N ALA A 21 -52.99 22.82 14.31
CA ALA A 21 -51.85 21.92 14.39
C ALA A 21 -50.84 22.48 15.39
N THR A 22 -50.66 21.77 16.50
CA THR A 22 -49.49 21.90 17.37
C THR A 22 -48.21 21.81 16.51
N PRO A 23 -47.21 22.69 16.69
CA PRO A 23 -45.98 22.57 15.91
C PRO A 23 -45.28 21.28 16.30
N GLY A 24 -45.16 20.36 15.34
CA GLY A 24 -44.24 19.23 15.44
C GLY A 24 -42.79 19.73 15.59
N PRO A 25 -41.87 18.90 16.10
CA PRO A 25 -40.52 19.33 16.42
C PRO A 25 -39.83 19.93 15.19
N THR A 26 -39.48 21.22 15.27
CA THR A 26 -38.74 21.92 14.23
C THR A 26 -37.28 21.48 14.25
N CYS A 27 -36.77 21.08 13.08
CA CYS A 27 -35.35 20.76 12.92
C CYS A 27 -34.51 22.04 13.09
N ASN A 28 -33.75 22.13 14.18
CA ASN A 28 -32.95 23.31 14.53
C ASN A 28 -31.63 23.46 13.72
N TYR A 29 -31.42 22.67 12.66
CA TYR A 29 -30.21 22.76 11.86
C TYR A 29 -30.39 23.74 10.69
N ARG A 30 -29.72 24.89 10.78
CA ARG A 30 -29.58 25.88 9.70
C ARG A 30 -28.26 25.67 8.97
N LEU A 31 -28.24 25.97 7.68
CA LEU A 31 -26.98 26.13 6.94
C LEU A 31 -26.20 27.34 7.49
N PRO A 32 -24.90 27.48 7.20
CA PRO A 32 -24.08 28.59 7.71
C PRO A 32 -24.61 29.99 7.37
N ASP A 33 -25.43 30.10 6.31
CA ASP A 33 -26.10 31.33 5.87
C ASP A 33 -27.48 31.57 6.53
N GLY A 34 -27.88 30.71 7.47
CA GLY A 34 -29.11 30.85 8.25
C GLY A 34 -30.36 30.30 7.57
N THR A 35 -30.27 29.69 6.39
CA THR A 35 -31.42 29.12 5.67
C THR A 35 -31.74 27.68 6.10
N ALA A 36 -33.01 27.30 5.95
CA ALA A 36 -33.48 25.93 6.17
C ALA A 36 -33.23 25.08 4.91
N ARG A 37 -32.78 23.84 5.09
CA ARG A 37 -32.47 22.94 3.96
C ARG A 37 -33.76 22.52 3.24
N PRO A 38 -33.88 22.66 1.90
CA PRO A 38 -35.06 22.22 1.18
C PRO A 38 -35.18 20.69 1.21
N GLY A 39 -36.36 20.16 1.53
CA GLY A 39 -36.68 18.72 1.41
C GLY A 39 -36.58 17.86 2.68
N CYS A 40 -36.39 18.44 3.87
CA CYS A 40 -36.37 17.66 5.11
C CYS A 40 -37.80 17.52 5.71
N ASN A 41 -38.54 16.50 5.27
CA ASN A 41 -39.79 16.09 5.93
C ASN A 41 -39.52 14.87 6.82
N LEU A 42 -39.42 15.09 8.13
CA LEU A 42 -39.39 14.03 9.14
C LEU A 42 -40.82 13.61 9.47
N SER A 43 -41.42 12.80 8.61
CA SER A 43 -42.55 11.96 8.99
C SER A 43 -42.30 10.53 8.54
N ALA A 44 -42.19 9.64 9.53
CA ALA A 44 -42.16 8.18 9.43
C ALA A 44 -40.87 7.52 8.92
N ASP A 45 -39.74 7.69 9.64
CA ASP A 45 -38.94 6.53 10.10
C ASP A 45 -37.92 6.93 11.17
N ARG A 46 -37.74 6.09 12.20
CA ARG A 46 -36.81 6.35 13.31
C ARG A 46 -35.37 5.95 12.94
N GLN A 47 -34.69 6.74 12.12
CA GLN A 47 -33.23 6.61 11.93
C GLN A 47 -32.51 7.96 11.97
N PRO A 48 -31.43 8.11 12.78
CA PRO A 48 -30.62 9.32 12.76
C PRO A 48 -29.81 9.42 11.47
N CYS A 49 -29.78 10.63 10.90
CA CYS A 49 -29.07 11.01 9.70
C CYS A 49 -27.56 10.69 9.84
N ARG A 50 -27.08 9.68 9.11
CA ARG A 50 -25.66 9.46 8.87
C ARG A 50 -25.16 10.61 8.01
N THR A 51 -24.39 11.54 8.58
CA THR A 51 -23.22 12.25 8.00
C THR A 51 -23.00 13.56 8.75
N ILE A 52 -21.92 13.61 9.54
CA ILE A 52 -20.90 14.67 9.71
C ILE A 52 -20.15 14.31 10.99
N VAL A 53 -19.04 13.56 10.84
CA VAL A 53 -17.96 13.57 11.83
C VAL A 53 -16.86 14.39 11.19
N SER A 54 -16.96 15.71 11.35
CA SER A 54 -15.84 16.61 11.06
C SER A 54 -15.33 17.11 12.41
N ASN A 55 -14.29 16.45 12.91
CA ASN A 55 -13.53 16.95 14.05
C ASN A 55 -12.76 18.19 13.59
N ILE A 56 -13.22 19.38 13.96
CA ILE A 56 -12.39 20.59 13.94
C ILE A 56 -11.56 20.57 15.23
N VAL A 57 -10.31 20.16 15.12
CA VAL A 57 -9.30 20.32 16.17
C VAL A 57 -8.57 21.63 15.87
N THR A 58 -8.70 22.64 16.74
CA THR A 58 -7.80 23.80 16.70
C THR A 58 -6.43 23.39 17.24
N ARG A 59 -5.37 24.01 16.71
CA ARG A 59 -3.95 23.59 16.82
C ARG A 59 -3.33 23.66 18.23
N ASP A 60 -4.14 23.96 19.22
CA ASP A 60 -3.80 24.22 20.62
C ASP A 60 -4.68 23.46 21.63
N GLY A 61 -5.55 22.56 21.17
CA GLY A 61 -6.14 21.50 22.01
C GLY A 61 -7.09 21.96 23.12
N SER A 62 -7.61 23.19 23.08
CA SER A 62 -8.57 23.67 24.08
C SER A 62 -10.01 23.73 23.52
N CYS A 63 -10.90 22.91 24.08
CA CYS A 63 -12.33 22.94 23.78
C CYS A 63 -13.01 23.92 24.76
N THR A 64 -13.37 25.12 24.29
CA THR A 64 -14.11 26.08 25.12
C THR A 64 -15.62 25.91 24.93
N SER A 65 -16.23 25.00 25.70
CA SER A 65 -17.70 25.01 25.82
C SER A 65 -18.12 26.13 26.77
N ARG A 66 -18.58 27.25 26.21
CA ARG A 66 -19.30 28.29 26.94
C ARG A 66 -20.70 27.78 27.28
N MET A 67 -20.95 27.33 28.51
CA MET A 67 -22.29 26.95 28.98
C MET A 67 -22.95 28.08 29.77
N ARG A 68 -24.16 28.48 29.35
CA ARG A 68 -25.16 29.16 30.18
C ARG A 68 -26.04 28.09 30.84
N HIS A 69 -26.10 28.14 32.18
CA HIS A 69 -27.20 27.79 33.09
C HIS A 69 -28.03 26.51 32.86
N GLY A 70 -28.01 25.61 33.86
CA GLY A 70 -29.22 24.88 34.29
C GLY A 70 -29.08 23.39 34.55
N MET A 71 -28.83 23.04 35.82
CA MET A 71 -29.32 21.86 36.56
C MET A 71 -28.81 20.44 36.22
N LEU A 72 -27.99 19.92 37.15
CA LEU A 72 -27.80 18.55 37.64
C LEU A 72 -27.96 17.34 36.68
N MET A 73 -26.86 16.60 36.48
CA MET A 73 -26.64 15.33 37.19
C MET A 73 -25.19 14.88 37.01
N ASP A 74 -24.62 14.39 38.10
CA ASP A 74 -23.25 13.89 38.22
C ASP A 74 -23.05 12.66 37.31
N ARG A 75 -22.25 12.82 36.24
CA ARG A 75 -21.76 11.74 35.38
C ARG A 75 -20.24 11.81 35.20
N HIS A 76 -19.53 12.37 36.18
CA HIS A 76 -18.07 12.36 36.20
C HIS A 76 -17.52 11.04 36.74
N ALA A 77 -17.64 9.96 35.96
CA ALA A 77 -16.85 8.75 36.21
C ALA A 77 -16.47 7.93 34.97
N VAL A 78 -17.09 8.12 33.81
CA VAL A 78 -16.90 7.17 32.68
C VAL A 78 -16.14 7.77 31.48
N CYS A 79 -15.99 9.09 31.37
CA CYS A 79 -15.40 9.71 30.18
C CYS A 79 -14.09 10.49 30.44
N ARG A 80 -13.17 9.94 31.24
CA ARG A 80 -11.78 10.46 31.36
C ARG A 80 -10.66 9.42 31.22
N ARG A 81 -10.97 8.17 30.86
CA ARG A 81 -9.94 7.13 30.60
C ARG A 81 -9.71 6.79 29.12
N SER A 82 -10.52 7.32 28.21
CA SER A 82 -10.47 6.97 26.78
C SER A 82 -9.82 8.04 25.87
N ALA A 83 -9.45 9.20 26.39
CA ALA A 83 -8.90 10.32 25.59
C ALA A 83 -7.36 10.47 25.64
N ARG A 84 -6.62 9.43 26.04
CA ARG A 84 -5.13 9.41 26.05
C ARG A 84 -4.51 8.17 25.39
N ARG A 85 -5.21 7.55 24.45
CA ARG A 85 -4.56 6.64 23.48
C ARG A 85 -4.89 7.15 22.11
N GLY A 86 -4.10 8.13 21.66
CA GLY A 86 -3.82 8.21 20.24
C GLY A 86 -3.26 6.85 19.87
N VAL A 87 -4.00 6.09 19.06
CA VAL A 87 -3.44 4.91 18.43
C VAL A 87 -2.41 5.44 17.44
N SER A 88 -1.16 5.59 17.90
CA SER A 88 -0.07 5.32 16.99
C SER A 88 -0.30 3.89 16.54
N VAL A 89 -0.53 3.67 15.25
CA VAL A 89 -0.52 2.31 14.70
C VAL A 89 0.93 1.86 14.82
N GLY A 90 1.30 1.37 16.00
CA GLY A 90 2.59 0.76 16.23
C GLY A 90 2.70 -0.43 15.29
N ARG A 91 3.80 -0.52 14.56
CA ARG A 91 4.09 -1.65 13.68
C ARG A 91 3.91 -2.95 14.48
N SER A 92 3.14 -3.89 13.93
CA SER A 92 2.90 -5.15 14.64
C SER A 92 4.20 -5.96 14.73
N ALA A 93 4.38 -6.75 15.78
CA ALA A 93 5.57 -7.60 15.92
C ALA A 93 5.75 -8.55 14.73
N ARG A 94 4.64 -8.97 14.11
CA ARG A 94 4.63 -9.78 12.89
C ARG A 94 5.18 -9.01 11.69
N ASP A 95 4.75 -7.77 11.49
CA ASP A 95 5.21 -6.94 10.38
C ASP A 95 6.69 -6.58 10.57
N THR A 96 7.11 -6.30 11.81
CA THR A 96 8.54 -6.12 12.16
C THR A 96 9.38 -7.35 11.80
N ALA A 97 8.93 -8.55 12.16
CA ALA A 97 9.64 -9.79 11.83
C ALA A 97 9.71 -10.03 10.31
N TYR A 98 8.60 -9.81 9.61
CA TYR A 98 8.53 -9.95 8.16
C TYR A 98 9.48 -8.99 7.45
N GLU A 99 9.46 -7.70 7.81
CA GLU A 99 10.33 -6.71 7.18
C GLU A 99 11.80 -6.88 7.52
N HIS A 100 12.12 -7.41 8.71
CA HIS A 100 13.48 -7.78 9.05
C HIS A 100 13.98 -8.91 8.14
N LEU A 101 13.21 -9.99 8.00
CA LEU A 101 13.56 -11.11 7.13
C LEU A 101 13.63 -10.71 5.65
N GLN A 102 12.67 -9.93 5.17
CA GLN A 102 12.61 -9.49 3.78
C GLN A 102 13.83 -8.63 3.42
N ARG A 103 14.23 -7.71 4.31
CA ARG A 103 15.46 -6.91 4.15
C ARG A 103 16.70 -7.78 4.25
N GLY A 104 16.81 -8.64 5.25
CA GLY A 104 17.98 -9.52 5.38
C GLY A 104 18.17 -10.47 4.19
N ILE A 105 17.09 -10.93 3.56
CA ILE A 105 17.18 -11.71 2.30
C ILE A 105 17.64 -10.81 1.14
N ALA A 106 17.09 -9.59 1.03
CA ALA A 106 17.45 -8.66 -0.04
C ALA A 106 18.92 -8.23 0.05
N ASP A 107 19.35 -7.84 1.25
CA ASP A 107 20.70 -7.32 1.54
C ASP A 107 21.77 -8.44 1.59
N GLY A 108 21.38 -9.71 1.39
CA GLY A 108 22.27 -10.87 1.38
C GLY A 108 22.71 -11.38 2.76
N GLU A 109 22.18 -10.85 3.86
CA GLU A 109 22.37 -11.37 5.22
C GLU A 109 21.89 -12.83 5.34
N TYR A 110 20.80 -13.16 4.64
CA TYR A 110 20.26 -14.51 4.49
C TYR A 110 20.40 -14.98 3.04
N PRO A 111 21.58 -15.50 2.63
CA PRO A 111 21.82 -15.87 1.23
C PRO A 111 20.97 -17.06 0.79
N ALA A 112 20.81 -17.22 -0.52
CA ALA A 112 20.13 -18.37 -1.11
C ALA A 112 20.72 -19.70 -0.58
N GLY A 113 19.84 -20.64 -0.22
CA GLY A 113 20.23 -21.93 0.37
C GLY A 113 20.55 -21.89 1.87
N SER A 114 20.62 -20.71 2.50
CA SER A 114 20.80 -20.60 3.94
C SER A 114 19.56 -20.99 4.73
N TRP A 115 19.79 -21.51 5.94
CA TRP A 115 18.73 -21.92 6.86
C TRP A 115 18.33 -20.77 7.79
N LEU A 116 17.04 -20.50 7.87
CA LEU A 116 16.41 -19.55 8.76
C LEU A 116 15.97 -20.25 10.05
N ARG A 117 16.61 -19.86 11.16
CA ARG A 117 16.31 -20.36 12.51
C ARG A 117 15.44 -19.36 13.26
N GLU A 118 14.23 -19.81 13.66
CA GLU A 118 13.23 -18.95 14.31
C GLU A 118 13.77 -18.20 15.53
N GLU A 119 14.66 -18.83 16.30
CA GLU A 119 15.23 -18.30 17.53
C GLU A 119 16.22 -17.16 17.25
N ASP A 120 17.14 -17.37 16.31
CA ASP A 120 18.14 -16.37 15.92
C ASP A 120 17.46 -15.11 15.35
N ILE A 121 16.44 -15.31 14.51
CA ILE A 121 15.64 -14.23 13.92
C ILE A 121 14.83 -13.49 14.98
N ALA A 122 14.26 -14.20 15.96
CA ALA A 122 13.49 -13.58 17.04
C ALA A 122 14.37 -12.62 17.86
N VAL A 123 15.60 -13.04 18.16
CA VAL A 123 16.60 -12.21 18.86
C VAL A 123 16.99 -11.00 17.98
N ALA A 124 17.34 -11.23 16.72
CA ALA A 124 17.77 -10.16 15.80
C ALA A 124 16.67 -9.11 15.54
N ALA A 125 15.42 -9.55 15.38
CA ALA A 125 14.27 -8.67 15.15
C ALA A 125 13.67 -8.07 16.44
N GLY A 126 14.14 -8.49 17.63
CA GLY A 126 13.64 -7.99 18.92
C GLY A 126 12.18 -8.38 19.21
N VAL A 127 11.75 -9.56 18.76
CA VAL A 127 10.37 -10.06 18.89
C VAL A 127 10.36 -11.49 19.45
N SER A 128 9.17 -12.05 19.75
CA SER A 128 9.04 -13.45 20.13
C SER A 128 9.07 -14.39 18.91
N ARG A 129 9.13 -15.71 19.15
CA ARG A 129 9.19 -16.71 18.06
C ARG A 129 7.90 -16.83 17.24
N THR A 130 6.74 -16.55 17.83
CA THR A 130 5.44 -16.64 17.16
C THR A 130 5.34 -15.71 15.93
N PRO A 131 5.60 -14.39 16.03
CA PRO A 131 5.58 -13.51 14.86
C PRO A 131 6.64 -13.86 13.81
N VAL A 132 7.78 -14.44 14.21
CA VAL A 132 8.79 -14.94 13.26
C VAL A 132 8.26 -16.12 12.46
N ARG A 133 7.61 -17.08 13.12
CA ARG A 133 6.99 -18.23 12.42
C ARG A 133 5.92 -17.76 11.43
N GLU A 134 5.09 -16.79 11.82
CA GLU A 134 4.10 -16.19 10.92
C GLU A 134 4.74 -15.48 9.73
N ALA A 135 5.83 -14.74 9.97
CA ALA A 135 6.60 -14.09 8.91
C ALA A 135 7.20 -15.12 7.93
N ILE A 136 7.81 -16.20 8.43
CA ILE A 136 8.34 -17.31 7.61
C ILE A 136 7.24 -17.96 6.78
N GLN A 137 6.05 -18.19 7.36
CA GLN A 137 4.89 -18.72 6.62
C GLN A 137 4.47 -17.80 5.49
N ARG A 138 4.45 -16.48 5.74
CA ARG A 138 4.14 -15.48 4.72
C ARG A 138 5.18 -15.46 3.59
N LEU A 139 6.47 -15.49 3.92
CA LEU A 139 7.56 -15.57 2.94
C LEU A 139 7.47 -16.87 2.13
N SER A 140 7.04 -17.96 2.75
CA SER A 140 6.88 -19.25 2.07
C SER A 140 5.72 -19.24 1.08
N ALA A 141 4.59 -18.61 1.45
CA ALA A 141 3.48 -18.39 0.54
C ALA A 141 3.83 -17.52 -0.67
N GLN A 142 4.88 -16.69 -0.56
CA GLN A 142 5.42 -15.87 -1.64
C GLN A 142 6.54 -16.59 -2.43
N GLY A 143 6.91 -17.82 -2.07
CA GLY A 143 7.98 -18.56 -2.73
C GLY A 143 9.39 -18.07 -2.40
N LEU A 144 9.57 -17.24 -1.37
CA LEU A 144 10.88 -16.71 -0.97
C LEU A 144 11.65 -17.70 -0.08
N VAL A 145 10.93 -18.57 0.63
CA VAL A 145 11.50 -19.60 1.50
C VAL A 145 10.74 -20.91 1.38
N ARG A 146 11.44 -22.03 1.56
CA ARG A 146 10.83 -23.36 1.63
C ARG A 146 10.86 -23.87 3.06
N ILE A 147 9.70 -24.19 3.62
CA ILE A 147 9.61 -24.75 4.97
C ILE A 147 9.88 -26.26 4.88
N GLU A 148 10.86 -26.75 5.64
CA GLU A 148 11.13 -28.17 5.83
C GLU A 148 10.69 -28.62 7.22
N ARG A 149 9.90 -29.71 7.25
CA ARG A 149 9.38 -30.26 8.50
C ARG A 149 10.54 -30.59 9.44
N HIS A 150 10.49 -30.08 10.66
CA HIS A 150 11.47 -30.28 11.73
C HIS A 150 12.89 -29.73 11.46
N ARG A 151 13.14 -29.04 10.34
CA ARG A 151 14.46 -28.50 10.00
C ARG A 151 14.50 -26.97 9.91
N GLY A 152 13.34 -26.32 9.79
CA GLY A 152 13.22 -24.86 9.72
C GLY A 152 12.78 -24.41 8.33
N ALA A 153 13.20 -23.22 7.91
CA ALA A 153 12.98 -22.73 6.55
C ALA A 153 14.32 -22.50 5.85
N VAL A 154 14.38 -22.73 4.54
CA VAL A 154 15.55 -22.45 3.71
C VAL A 154 15.21 -21.34 2.72
N VAL A 155 16.12 -20.37 2.54
CA VAL A 155 15.96 -19.29 1.57
C VAL A 155 16.03 -19.85 0.15
N ILE A 156 15.04 -19.55 -0.68
CA ILE A 156 15.01 -19.96 -2.07
C ILE A 156 15.83 -18.95 -2.89
N GLY A 157 16.82 -19.47 -3.63
CA GLY A 157 17.52 -18.70 -4.65
C GLY A 157 16.63 -18.49 -5.86
N TRP A 158 16.78 -17.34 -6.50
CA TRP A 158 16.01 -16.98 -7.67
C TRP A 158 16.80 -17.33 -8.93
N THR A 159 16.21 -17.16 -10.11
CA THR A 159 16.90 -17.22 -11.39
C THR A 159 16.61 -15.99 -12.23
N ALA A 160 17.43 -15.74 -13.24
CA ALA A 160 17.13 -14.72 -14.25
C ALA A 160 15.75 -14.95 -14.91
N SER A 161 15.33 -16.22 -15.07
CA SER A 161 14.00 -16.55 -15.59
C SER A 161 12.87 -16.12 -14.65
N ASP A 162 13.06 -16.21 -13.33
CA ASP A 162 12.04 -15.77 -12.38
C ASP A 162 11.84 -14.26 -12.42
N LEU A 163 12.93 -13.52 -12.65
CA LEU A 163 12.90 -12.08 -12.84
C LEU A 163 12.17 -11.71 -14.14
N ASP A 164 12.46 -12.41 -15.23
CA ASP A 164 11.72 -12.24 -16.48
C ASP A 164 10.22 -12.48 -16.29
N ASN A 165 9.87 -13.58 -15.61
CA ASN A 165 8.48 -13.94 -15.30
C ASN A 165 7.79 -12.86 -14.44
N ILE A 166 8.48 -12.29 -13.44
CA ILE A 166 7.88 -11.24 -12.61
C ILE A 166 7.62 -9.97 -13.43
N TYR A 167 8.53 -9.59 -14.32
CA TYR A 167 8.34 -8.41 -15.17
C TYR A 167 7.25 -8.60 -16.22
N ASP A 168 7.09 -9.82 -16.75
CA ASP A 168 5.97 -10.14 -17.64
C ASP A 168 4.63 -10.02 -16.90
N LEU A 169 4.56 -10.51 -15.66
CA LEU A 169 3.36 -10.35 -14.82
C LEU A 169 3.09 -8.88 -14.49
N ARG A 170 4.13 -8.10 -14.15
CA ARG A 170 4.01 -6.66 -13.91
C ARG A 170 3.51 -5.93 -15.16
N LEU A 171 4.04 -6.25 -16.34
CA LEU A 171 3.58 -5.67 -17.60
C LEU A 171 2.07 -5.88 -17.80
N VAL A 172 1.56 -7.09 -17.54
CA VAL A 172 0.12 -7.38 -17.65
C VAL A 172 -0.68 -6.59 -16.59
N LEU A 173 -0.29 -6.68 -15.33
CA LEU A 173 -1.04 -6.12 -14.20
C LEU A 173 -1.03 -4.58 -14.20
N GLU A 174 0.13 -3.97 -14.40
CA GLU A 174 0.31 -2.52 -14.30
C GLU A 174 -0.16 -1.81 -15.57
N CYS A 175 0.03 -2.38 -16.77
CA CYS A 175 -0.56 -1.79 -17.98
C CYS A 175 -2.10 -1.86 -17.94
N PHE A 176 -2.68 -2.96 -17.45
CA PHE A 176 -4.11 -3.03 -17.21
C PHE A 176 -4.55 -1.99 -16.15
N GLY A 177 -3.80 -1.92 -15.05
CA GLY A 177 -4.05 -1.01 -13.95
C GLY A 177 -4.04 0.45 -14.38
N ILE A 178 -3.07 0.85 -15.21
CA ILE A 178 -2.88 2.26 -15.55
C ILE A 178 -3.98 2.78 -16.48
N ARG A 179 -4.49 1.94 -17.38
CA ARG A 179 -5.69 2.26 -18.17
C ARG A 179 -6.89 2.51 -17.24
N GLN A 180 -7.14 1.59 -16.30
CA GLN A 180 -8.24 1.72 -15.34
C GLN A 180 -8.10 2.96 -14.45
N THR A 181 -6.88 3.25 -13.97
CA THR A 181 -6.59 4.46 -13.19
C THR A 181 -6.84 5.71 -14.03
N THR A 182 -6.44 5.73 -15.30
CA THR A 182 -6.66 6.87 -16.21
C THR A 182 -8.15 7.12 -16.46
N GLU A 183 -8.91 6.06 -16.73
CA GLU A 183 -10.37 6.12 -16.90
C GLU A 183 -11.09 6.57 -15.61
N ARG A 184 -10.52 6.27 -14.44
CA ARG A 184 -11.10 6.54 -13.12
C ARG A 184 -10.25 7.52 -12.30
N LYS A 185 -9.64 8.51 -12.96
CA LYS A 185 -8.67 9.42 -12.32
C LYS A 185 -9.19 10.17 -11.09
N ALA A 186 -10.51 10.28 -10.89
CA ALA A 186 -11.10 10.83 -9.67
C ALA A 186 -10.79 10.03 -8.39
N LEU A 187 -10.34 8.78 -8.52
CA LEU A 187 -9.90 7.93 -7.40
C LEU A 187 -8.39 8.02 -7.14
N LEU A 188 -7.67 8.81 -7.94
CA LEU A 188 -6.23 9.00 -7.81
C LEU A 188 -5.92 9.97 -6.68
N ASP A 189 -4.95 9.61 -5.85
CA ASP A 189 -4.34 10.51 -4.87
C ASP A 189 -3.11 11.18 -5.51
N GLU A 190 -3.37 12.16 -6.39
CA GLU A 190 -2.32 12.81 -7.19
C GLU A 190 -1.30 13.56 -6.31
N ASP A 191 -1.76 14.19 -5.24
CA ASP A 191 -0.90 14.91 -4.30
C ASP A 191 0.10 13.95 -3.61
N ALA A 192 -0.36 12.76 -3.20
CA ALA A 192 0.53 11.75 -2.62
C ALA A 192 1.57 11.24 -3.62
N LEU A 193 1.18 11.07 -4.90
CA LEU A 193 2.10 10.62 -5.94
C LEU A 193 3.15 11.67 -6.28
N LEU A 194 2.75 12.94 -6.36
CA LEU A 194 3.68 14.05 -6.56
C LEU A 194 4.64 14.19 -5.39
N ALA A 195 4.18 14.04 -4.15
CA ALA A 195 5.04 14.07 -2.97
C ALA A 195 6.12 12.97 -3.02
N ILE A 196 5.78 11.77 -3.48
CA ILE A 196 6.76 10.68 -3.69
C ILE A 196 7.79 11.09 -4.75
N CYS A 197 7.36 11.65 -5.89
CA CYS A 197 8.28 12.14 -6.92
C CYS A 197 9.22 13.25 -6.39
N ASP A 198 8.70 14.19 -5.60
CA ASP A 198 9.49 15.29 -5.04
C ASP A 198 10.53 14.79 -4.02
N GLU A 199 10.18 13.80 -3.20
CA GLU A 199 11.13 13.13 -2.30
C GLU A 199 12.23 12.42 -3.08
N CYS A 200 11.89 11.78 -4.20
CA CYS A 200 12.87 11.14 -5.08
C CYS A 200 13.83 12.15 -5.69
N ASP A 201 13.33 13.29 -6.18
CA ASP A 201 14.17 14.36 -6.73
C ASP A 201 15.14 14.90 -5.67
N THR A 202 14.67 15.03 -4.42
CA THR A 202 15.51 15.43 -3.29
C THR A 202 16.64 14.43 -3.04
N LEU A 203 16.34 13.13 -3.00
CA LEU A 203 17.36 12.09 -2.83
C LEU A 203 18.32 12.01 -4.01
N LEU A 204 17.82 12.13 -5.24
CA LEU A 204 18.60 12.18 -6.48
C LEU A 204 19.40 13.49 -6.66
N ALA A 205 19.24 14.49 -5.80
CA ALA A 205 20.10 15.66 -5.74
C ALA A 205 21.26 15.49 -4.74
N THR A 206 21.15 14.54 -3.80
CA THR A 206 22.17 14.28 -2.77
C THR A 206 23.16 13.19 -3.19
N GLU A 207 24.42 13.30 -2.76
CA GLU A 207 25.42 12.24 -2.95
C GLU A 207 25.30 11.16 -1.86
N GLY A 208 25.64 9.91 -2.17
CA GLY A 208 25.68 8.80 -1.21
C GLY A 208 24.90 7.56 -1.63
N PRO A 209 24.77 6.55 -0.75
CA PRO A 209 24.05 5.31 -1.04
C PRO A 209 22.55 5.45 -0.72
N GLN A 210 21.76 5.96 -1.67
CA GLN A 210 20.29 6.08 -1.53
C GLN A 210 19.48 4.98 -2.24
N ALA A 211 20.12 3.96 -2.82
CA ALA A 211 19.46 2.98 -3.68
C ALA A 211 18.25 2.29 -3.01
N GLY A 212 18.39 1.85 -1.75
CA GLY A 212 17.29 1.22 -1.02
C GLY A 212 16.11 2.16 -0.74
N GLN A 213 16.38 3.43 -0.44
CA GLN A 213 15.33 4.45 -0.22
C GLN A 213 14.60 4.77 -1.53
N LEU A 214 15.33 4.95 -2.63
CA LEU A 214 14.76 5.18 -3.95
C LEU A 214 13.96 3.96 -4.45
N GLY A 215 14.43 2.75 -4.18
CA GLY A 215 13.68 1.52 -4.47
C GLY A 215 12.36 1.46 -3.70
N GLN A 216 12.37 1.82 -2.41
CA GLN A 216 11.14 1.90 -1.60
C GLN A 216 10.15 2.92 -2.17
N LEU A 217 10.61 4.13 -2.51
CA LEU A 217 9.74 5.16 -3.09
C LEU A 217 9.15 4.74 -4.44
N CYS A 218 9.93 4.01 -5.27
CA CYS A 218 9.41 3.45 -6.51
C CYS A 218 8.29 2.42 -6.26
N ILE A 219 8.44 1.54 -5.27
CA ILE A 219 7.40 0.58 -4.86
C ILE A 219 6.16 1.34 -4.36
N ASP A 220 6.36 2.36 -3.51
CA ASP A 220 5.27 3.15 -2.92
C ASP A 220 4.51 3.94 -3.97
N PHE A 221 5.20 4.46 -5.01
CA PHE A 221 4.57 5.11 -6.15
C PHE A 221 3.58 4.16 -6.83
N HIS A 222 4.04 2.97 -7.23
CA HIS A 222 3.22 1.97 -7.90
C HIS A 222 2.04 1.50 -7.03
N LEU A 223 2.26 1.22 -5.74
CA LEU A 223 1.16 0.85 -4.84
C LEU A 223 0.14 1.99 -4.66
N THR A 224 0.60 3.24 -4.63
CA THR A 224 -0.25 4.43 -4.50
C THR A 224 -1.07 4.67 -5.77
N LEU A 225 -0.46 4.49 -6.94
CA LEU A 225 -1.06 4.68 -8.26
C LEU A 225 -2.32 3.84 -8.47
N TYR A 226 -2.38 2.67 -7.85
CA TYR A 226 -3.47 1.71 -8.02
C TYR A 226 -4.42 1.61 -6.83
N ARG A 227 -4.34 2.50 -5.82
CA ARG A 227 -5.19 2.47 -4.60
C ARG A 227 -6.70 2.38 -4.89
N GLY A 228 -7.17 2.94 -6.00
CA GLY A 228 -8.57 2.84 -6.46
C GLY A 228 -9.01 1.43 -6.90
N ASN A 229 -8.10 0.48 -7.07
CA ASN A 229 -8.37 -0.91 -7.46
C ASN A 229 -7.93 -1.89 -6.37
N ARG A 230 -8.87 -2.24 -5.49
CA ARG A 230 -8.62 -3.12 -4.33
C ARG A 230 -7.98 -4.45 -4.70
N GLN A 231 -8.38 -5.06 -5.81
CA GLN A 231 -7.86 -6.39 -6.19
C GLN A 231 -6.45 -6.30 -6.74
N LEU A 232 -6.17 -5.28 -7.55
CA LEU A 232 -4.82 -5.05 -8.06
C LEU A 232 -3.84 -4.76 -6.92
N VAL A 233 -4.22 -3.89 -5.98
CA VAL A 233 -3.41 -3.59 -4.78
C VAL A 233 -3.14 -4.83 -3.92
N ALA A 234 -4.07 -5.80 -3.88
CA ALA A 234 -3.84 -7.04 -3.14
C ALA A 234 -2.81 -7.96 -3.83
N MET A 235 -2.65 -7.87 -5.15
CA MET A 235 -1.73 -8.72 -5.92
C MET A 235 -0.35 -8.09 -6.10
N LEU A 236 -0.28 -6.77 -6.27
CA LEU A 236 0.96 -6.04 -6.60
C LEU A 236 2.12 -6.24 -5.62
N PRO A 237 1.93 -6.34 -4.29
CA PRO A 237 3.05 -6.59 -3.38
C PRO A 237 3.82 -7.88 -3.72
N ALA A 238 3.16 -8.92 -4.24
CA ALA A 238 3.83 -10.14 -4.65
C ALA A 238 4.74 -9.96 -5.88
N THR A 239 4.57 -8.87 -6.64
CA THR A 239 5.34 -8.59 -7.86
C THR A 239 6.28 -7.40 -7.73
N LEU A 240 5.96 -6.43 -6.88
CA LEU A 240 6.73 -5.20 -6.66
C LEU A 240 7.71 -5.32 -5.50
N ASP A 241 7.37 -6.11 -4.48
CA ASP A 241 8.05 -6.16 -3.20
C ASP A 241 8.80 -7.48 -2.86
N PRO A 242 9.06 -8.43 -3.78
CA PRO A 242 9.99 -9.51 -3.45
C PRO A 242 11.40 -9.00 -3.10
N PRO A 243 12.14 -9.66 -2.19
CA PRO A 243 13.52 -9.30 -1.85
C PRO A 243 14.44 -9.12 -3.06
N PHE A 244 14.31 -9.96 -4.09
CA PHE A 244 15.13 -9.85 -5.29
C PHE A 244 14.78 -8.62 -6.16
N VAL A 245 13.54 -8.13 -6.13
CA VAL A 245 13.16 -6.87 -6.78
C VAL A 245 13.74 -5.69 -6.02
N ARG A 246 13.83 -5.79 -4.68
CA ARG A 246 14.56 -4.81 -3.86
C ARG A 246 16.05 -4.83 -4.16
N GLU A 247 16.65 -6.01 -4.20
CA GLU A 247 18.06 -6.19 -4.55
C GLU A 247 18.37 -5.63 -5.95
N ALA A 248 17.47 -5.86 -6.91
CA ALA A 248 17.52 -5.24 -8.23
C ALA A 248 17.72 -3.72 -8.21
N PHE A 249 17.15 -2.98 -7.25
CA PHE A 249 17.36 -1.54 -7.13
C PHE A 249 18.81 -1.17 -6.78
N HIS A 250 19.56 -2.03 -6.09
CA HIS A 250 20.99 -1.80 -5.80
C HIS A 250 21.87 -1.84 -7.05
N HIS A 251 21.41 -2.48 -8.13
CA HIS A 251 22.09 -2.52 -9.43
C HIS A 251 21.65 -1.43 -10.42
N HIS A 252 20.71 -0.56 -10.02
CA HIS A 252 20.32 0.57 -10.86
C HIS A 252 21.36 1.69 -10.78
N THR A 253 21.75 2.22 -11.93
CA THR A 253 22.56 3.45 -11.94
C THR A 253 21.69 4.64 -11.57
N ARG A 254 22.32 5.74 -11.13
CA ARG A 254 21.61 6.99 -10.88
C ARG A 254 20.82 7.47 -12.10
N ALA A 255 21.37 7.29 -13.31
CA ALA A 255 20.69 7.62 -14.56
C ALA A 255 19.44 6.75 -14.80
N ASP A 256 19.45 5.48 -14.39
CA ASP A 256 18.27 4.60 -14.50
C ASP A 256 17.17 5.06 -13.55
N LEU A 257 17.51 5.42 -12.32
CA LEU A 257 16.56 5.93 -11.33
C LEU A 257 15.99 7.29 -11.75
N SER A 258 16.83 8.22 -12.20
CA SER A 258 16.37 9.52 -12.72
C SER A 258 15.41 9.34 -13.90
N ARG A 259 15.70 8.43 -14.83
CA ARG A 259 14.79 8.11 -15.94
C ARG A 259 13.46 7.53 -15.43
N ALA A 260 13.51 6.59 -14.48
CA ALA A 260 12.33 5.96 -13.91
C ALA A 260 11.37 6.98 -13.26
N PHE A 261 11.90 7.92 -12.48
CA PHE A 261 11.09 8.97 -11.83
C PHE A 261 10.63 10.06 -12.78
N ALA A 262 11.40 10.38 -13.83
CA ALA A 262 10.91 11.24 -14.92
C ALA A 262 9.69 10.62 -15.61
N GLN A 263 9.73 9.31 -15.88
CA GLN A 263 8.60 8.57 -16.44
C GLN A 263 7.40 8.51 -15.48
N HIS A 264 7.61 8.43 -14.17
CA HIS A 264 6.52 8.53 -13.18
C HIS A 264 5.76 9.85 -13.32
N ARG A 265 6.45 10.99 -13.48
CA ARG A 265 5.80 12.28 -13.71
C ARG A 265 5.05 12.34 -15.03
N GLU A 266 5.63 11.78 -16.11
CA GLU A 266 4.98 11.70 -17.42
C GLU A 266 3.70 10.85 -17.37
N ILE A 267 3.71 9.76 -16.61
CA ILE A 267 2.51 8.94 -16.35
C ILE A 267 1.42 9.78 -15.67
N LEU A 268 1.76 10.58 -14.65
CA LEU A 268 0.78 11.45 -13.98
C LEU A 268 0.19 12.49 -14.94
N GLU A 269 1.01 13.04 -15.83
CA GLU A 269 0.54 13.99 -16.85
C GLU A 269 -0.44 13.33 -17.83
N ALA A 270 -0.11 12.12 -18.32
CA ALA A 270 -1.00 11.36 -19.20
C ALA A 270 -2.34 11.05 -18.51
N ILE A 271 -2.32 10.64 -17.24
CA ILE A 271 -3.54 10.43 -16.44
C ILE A 271 -4.35 11.72 -16.30
N ARG A 272 -3.67 12.85 -16.02
CA ARG A 272 -4.32 14.15 -15.88
C ARG A 272 -5.07 14.56 -17.14
N LEU A 273 -4.49 14.32 -18.31
CA LEU A 273 -5.13 14.53 -19.61
C LEU A 273 -6.19 13.47 -19.95
N GLY A 274 -6.17 12.32 -19.29
CA GLY A 274 -7.08 11.21 -19.56
C GLY A 274 -6.67 10.37 -20.76
N ASP A 275 -5.40 10.43 -21.17
CA ASP A 275 -4.86 9.68 -22.30
C ASP A 275 -4.33 8.32 -21.83
N ALA A 276 -5.20 7.31 -21.89
CA ALA A 276 -4.88 5.97 -21.42
C ALA A 276 -3.82 5.28 -22.30
N ASP A 277 -3.76 5.58 -23.59
CA ASP A 277 -2.81 4.96 -24.52
C ASP A 277 -1.40 5.53 -24.27
N TRP A 278 -1.29 6.83 -24.04
CA TRP A 278 -0.03 7.45 -23.61
C TRP A 278 0.44 6.91 -22.26
N ALA A 279 -0.44 6.89 -21.25
CA ALA A 279 -0.10 6.41 -19.91
C ALA A 279 0.40 4.94 -19.93
N GLU A 280 -0.29 4.08 -20.68
CA GLU A 280 0.10 2.68 -20.87
C GLU A 280 1.42 2.54 -21.64
N GLY A 281 1.63 3.36 -22.67
CA GLY A 281 2.87 3.42 -23.43
C GLY A 281 4.08 3.70 -22.53
N ILE A 282 3.97 4.71 -21.66
CA ILE A 282 5.04 5.07 -20.72
C ILE A 282 5.22 4.00 -19.65
N MET A 283 4.14 3.45 -19.08
CA MET A 283 4.24 2.36 -18.10
C MET A 283 4.96 1.14 -18.68
N ARG A 284 4.63 0.75 -19.91
CA ARG A 284 5.31 -0.36 -20.59
C ARG A 284 6.79 -0.07 -20.82
N ALA A 285 7.14 1.14 -21.24
CA ALA A 285 8.53 1.55 -21.43
C ALA A 285 9.30 1.56 -20.09
N HIS A 286 8.68 2.06 -19.03
CA HIS A 286 9.20 2.10 -17.67
C HIS A 286 9.55 0.70 -17.16
N LEU A 287 8.61 -0.25 -17.26
CA LEU A 287 8.81 -1.63 -16.81
C LEU A 287 9.88 -2.36 -17.63
N ARG A 288 9.92 -2.16 -18.96
CA ARG A 288 10.97 -2.73 -19.81
C ARG A 288 12.35 -2.16 -19.50
N ALA A 289 12.45 -0.86 -19.22
CA ALA A 289 13.70 -0.25 -18.80
C ALA A 289 14.18 -0.82 -17.46
N GLY A 290 13.25 -1.02 -16.52
CA GLY A 290 13.51 -1.70 -15.24
C GLY A 290 13.91 -3.17 -15.42
N ARG A 291 13.41 -3.89 -16.44
CA ARG A 291 13.86 -5.25 -16.76
C ARG A 291 15.29 -5.26 -17.32
N HIS A 292 15.59 -4.37 -18.26
CA HIS A 292 16.91 -4.31 -18.89
C HIS A 292 18.02 -3.88 -17.93
N SER A 293 17.73 -3.08 -16.90
CA SER A 293 18.74 -2.69 -15.91
C SER A 293 19.29 -3.89 -15.13
N LEU A 294 18.56 -5.00 -15.11
CA LEU A 294 18.83 -6.21 -14.33
C LEU A 294 19.70 -7.23 -15.05
N THR A 295 19.91 -7.08 -16.36
CA THR A 295 20.90 -7.89 -17.08
C THR A 295 22.32 -7.63 -16.59
N ARG A 296 22.53 -6.57 -15.80
CA ARG A 296 23.79 -6.22 -15.14
C ARG A 296 23.97 -6.90 -13.76
N MET A 297 22.96 -7.64 -13.29
CA MET A 297 23.06 -8.42 -12.07
C MET A 297 23.79 -9.73 -12.39
N GLU A 298 24.93 -9.99 -11.75
CA GLU A 298 25.59 -11.28 -11.84
C GLU A 298 24.78 -12.31 -11.06
N TRP A 299 24.12 -13.23 -11.77
CA TRP A 299 23.36 -14.30 -11.15
C TRP A 299 24.27 -15.46 -10.81
N THR A 300 24.39 -15.78 -9.52
CA THR A 300 24.83 -17.10 -9.10
C THR A 300 23.72 -18.10 -9.47
N ARG A 301 23.92 -18.86 -10.55
CA ARG A 301 23.12 -20.06 -10.80
C ARG A 301 23.25 -20.93 -9.56
N PRO A 302 22.16 -21.29 -8.85
CA PRO A 302 22.21 -22.47 -8.01
C PRO A 302 22.59 -23.60 -8.96
N GLU A 303 23.73 -24.26 -8.72
CA GLU A 303 24.03 -25.45 -9.49
C GLU A 303 22.86 -26.42 -9.29
N ASP A 304 22.17 -26.73 -10.38
CA ASP A 304 21.18 -27.80 -10.44
C ASP A 304 21.82 -29.00 -9.77
N GLY A 305 21.24 -29.43 -8.64
CA GLY A 305 21.86 -30.35 -7.71
C GLY A 305 22.58 -31.48 -8.43
N GLN A 306 23.91 -31.46 -8.38
CA GLN A 306 24.69 -32.62 -8.74
C GLN A 306 24.20 -33.76 -7.87
N SER A 307 23.61 -34.74 -8.55
CA SER A 307 23.18 -36.01 -8.03
C SER A 307 24.18 -36.51 -7.00
N ALA A 308 23.68 -36.82 -5.81
CA ALA A 308 24.32 -37.75 -4.91
C ALA A 308 24.42 -39.11 -5.64
N SER A 309 25.43 -39.26 -6.49
CA SER A 309 25.83 -40.52 -7.11
C SER A 309 26.89 -41.13 -6.20
N ALA A 310 26.40 -41.96 -5.28
CA ALA A 310 27.07 -43.08 -4.63
C ALA A 310 28.61 -43.09 -4.70
N ALA A 311 29.26 -42.52 -3.68
CA ALA A 311 30.53 -43.06 -3.21
C ALA A 311 30.18 -44.27 -2.33
N THR A 312 30.39 -45.47 -2.87
CA THR A 312 30.41 -46.72 -2.11
C THR A 312 31.45 -46.63 -0.99
N PRO A 313 31.17 -47.13 0.23
CA PRO A 313 32.18 -47.24 1.26
C PRO A 313 33.14 -48.38 0.86
N ASP A 314 34.40 -48.05 0.59
CA ASP A 314 35.46 -49.05 0.51
C ASP A 314 36.00 -49.29 1.93
N GLU A 315 35.97 -50.56 2.32
CA GLU A 315 36.29 -51.09 3.65
C GLU A 315 37.80 -50.98 4.00
N PRO A 316 38.17 -51.15 5.29
CA PRO A 316 39.47 -50.74 5.81
C PRO A 316 40.60 -51.74 5.51
N GLY A 317 41.82 -51.19 5.56
CA GLY A 317 43.08 -51.82 5.16
C GLY A 317 43.38 -53.21 5.71
N SER A 318 43.98 -54.02 4.84
CA SER A 318 44.86 -55.12 5.25
C SER A 318 46.31 -54.71 5.02
N ASP A 319 46.96 -54.33 6.12
CA ASP A 319 48.41 -54.43 6.26
C ASP A 319 48.84 -55.88 6.00
N ARG A 320 49.78 -56.09 5.07
CA ARG A 320 50.75 -57.19 5.17
C ARG A 320 52.03 -56.84 4.42
N ALA A 321 53.04 -56.52 5.23
CA ALA A 321 54.45 -56.59 4.90
C ALA A 321 54.84 -57.95 4.30
N THR A 322 55.74 -57.97 3.31
CA THR A 322 57.09 -58.58 3.39
C THR A 322 57.71 -58.78 2.00
N ALA A 323 59.04 -58.59 1.96
CA ALA A 323 60.03 -58.90 0.93
C ALA A 323 60.23 -57.89 -0.21
#